data_AF-A0AAD7WG23-F1
#
_entry.id   AF-A0AAD7WG23-F1
#
_cell.length_a   1.000
_cell.length_b   1.000
_cell.length_c   1.000
_cell.angle_alpha   90.00
_cell.angle_beta   90.00
_cell.angle_gamma   90.00
#
_symmetry.space_group_name_H-M   'P 1'
#
loop_
_entity.id
_entity.type
_entity.pdbx_description
1 polymer ?
#
loop_
_entity_poly.entity_id
_entity_poly.type
_entity_poly.pdbx_seq_one_letter_code
_entity_poly.pdbx_strand_id
1 'polypeptide(L)'
;MLKVRRRFSGITQCLVIQGHRVSMNNLNDPPGWNIRPDQQGGGDSNKWNYALIVPMLGLAAFRWIWTKESQKEIGEVKADYDRDLQAVSKDLETKYREALTESRRAAAHVELQLEKERQRAKGYRQALLSQSQQLLEERKQLQQERDTLEEEKLRETEWQLKATAVLGEFEEELVKRQSALCSVLLPRRRRLAMERGLLIRAANEPLATELNMESDLKDIFKNDRYCADLLNTDKRKNGSLMWLYLRFWQLQVTLEKHRRVQESLQGVKPNLK
;
A
#
# COMPACT_ATOMS: atom_id res chain seq x y z
N MET A 1 12.08 -27.71 -5.77
CA MET A 1 12.43 -28.20 -4.41
C MET A 1 11.85 -27.27 -3.36
N LEU A 2 11.57 -27.77 -2.15
CA LEU A 2 10.80 -27.20 -1.01
C LEU A 2 9.28 -27.31 -1.22
N LYS A 3 8.55 -28.35 -0.76
CA LYS A 3 8.56 -29.17 0.47
C LYS A 3 8.29 -28.35 1.73
N VAL A 4 7.01 -28.09 1.99
CA VAL A 4 6.50 -27.84 3.35
C VAL A 4 5.50 -28.93 3.71
N ARG A 5 5.87 -29.65 4.78
CA ARG A 5 5.18 -30.75 5.43
C ARG A 5 3.85 -30.28 6.04
N ARG A 6 2.79 -31.09 5.91
CA ARG A 6 1.73 -31.19 6.91
C ARG A 6 1.58 -32.66 7.34
N ARG A 7 1.62 -32.86 8.65
CA ARG A 7 1.51 -34.06 9.50
C ARG A 7 0.90 -33.46 10.79
N PHE A 8 -0.08 -33.99 11.53
CA PHE A 8 -0.81 -35.25 11.70
C PHE A 8 -2.20 -34.81 12.23
N SER A 9 -3.32 -35.44 11.82
CA SER A 9 -4.04 -36.53 12.51
C SER A 9 -4.90 -36.13 13.72
N GLY A 10 -6.09 -36.74 13.79
CA GLY A 10 -7.13 -36.59 14.80
C GLY A 10 -8.49 -36.69 14.13
N ILE A 11 -8.87 -37.85 13.61
CA ILE A 11 -9.73 -38.83 14.31
C ILE A 11 -10.91 -38.13 14.98
N THR A 12 -12.05 -38.15 14.31
CA THR A 12 -13.33 -38.20 15.02
C THR A 12 -14.22 -39.16 14.26
N GLN A 13 -14.43 -40.31 14.90
CA GLN A 13 -15.31 -41.39 14.48
C GLN A 13 -16.71 -40.82 14.24
N CYS A 14 -17.28 -41.09 13.08
CA CYS A 14 -18.72 -41.06 12.92
C CYS A 14 -19.30 -42.17 13.81
N LEU A 15 -19.85 -41.79 14.95
CA LEU A 15 -20.69 -42.65 15.77
C LEU A 15 -21.96 -42.95 14.96
N VAL A 16 -21.99 -44.13 14.34
CA VAL A 16 -23.24 -44.77 13.93
C VAL A 16 -23.90 -45.24 15.22
N ILE A 17 -24.80 -44.42 15.76
CA ILE A 17 -25.69 -44.87 16.83
C ILE A 17 -26.66 -45.87 16.19
N GLN A 18 -26.38 -47.14 16.46
CA GLN A 18 -27.29 -48.26 16.28
C GLN A 18 -28.66 -47.88 16.87
N GLY A 19 -29.66 -47.76 16.00
CA GLY A 19 -31.06 -47.75 16.41
C GLY A 19 -31.41 -49.10 17.02
N HIS A 20 -31.23 -49.23 18.33
CA HIS A 20 -31.93 -50.22 19.11
C HIS A 20 -33.43 -49.92 18.96
N ARG A 21 -34.13 -50.77 18.21
CA ARG A 21 -35.58 -50.91 18.33
C ARG A 21 -35.86 -51.34 19.76
N VAL A 22 -36.22 -50.39 20.62
CA VAL A 22 -36.93 -50.73 21.85
C VAL A 22 -38.32 -51.15 21.42
N SER A 23 -38.59 -52.45 21.58
CA SER A 23 -39.91 -53.07 21.49
C SER A 23 -40.90 -52.26 22.33
N MET A 24 -41.79 -51.51 21.68
CA MET A 24 -43.00 -51.01 22.33
C MET A 24 -43.86 -52.23 22.64
N ASN A 25 -43.80 -52.64 23.90
CA ASN A 25 -44.68 -53.67 24.44
C ASN A 25 -46.13 -53.19 24.29
N ASN A 26 -46.84 -53.81 23.37
CA ASN A 26 -48.26 -53.59 23.13
C ASN A 26 -49.05 -54.27 24.27
N LEU A 27 -49.30 -53.51 25.33
CA LEU A 27 -49.95 -53.95 26.57
C LEU A 27 -51.49 -53.97 26.46
N ASN A 28 -52.06 -54.32 25.30
CA ASN A 28 -53.51 -54.25 25.08
C ASN A 28 -54.20 -55.53 24.58
N ASP A 29 -53.56 -56.70 24.69
CA ASP A 29 -54.23 -57.99 24.40
C ASP A 29 -54.32 -58.88 25.66
N PRO A 30 -55.47 -58.95 26.36
CA PRO A 30 -55.69 -59.99 27.36
C PRO A 30 -56.06 -61.33 26.69
N PRO A 31 -55.39 -62.45 27.05
CA PRO A 31 -55.73 -63.76 26.53
C PRO A 31 -56.99 -64.35 27.19
N GLY A 32 -57.88 -64.83 26.31
CA GLY A 32 -58.89 -65.90 26.50
C GLY A 32 -59.38 -66.24 27.91
N TRP A 33 -60.53 -65.68 28.28
CA TRP A 33 -61.43 -66.25 29.29
C TRP A 33 -62.85 -66.38 28.69
N ASN A 34 -63.04 -67.39 27.84
CA ASN A 34 -64.37 -67.82 27.40
C ASN A 34 -64.86 -68.92 28.36
N ILE A 35 -65.53 -68.55 29.44
CA ILE A 35 -66.34 -69.49 30.22
C ILE A 35 -67.73 -69.49 29.60
N ARG A 36 -68.08 -70.59 28.92
CA ARG A 36 -69.47 -70.89 28.54
C ARG A 36 -70.19 -71.43 29.78
N PRO A 37 -71.31 -70.84 30.22
CA PRO A 37 -72.22 -71.56 31.09
C PRO A 37 -73.08 -72.48 30.22
N ASP A 38 -72.92 -73.80 30.40
CA ASP A 38 -73.92 -74.77 29.98
C ASP A 38 -75.18 -74.57 30.82
N GLN A 39 -76.34 -74.37 30.18
CA GLN A 39 -77.62 -74.58 30.85
C GLN A 39 -78.75 -74.90 29.87
N GLN A 40 -79.08 -76.19 29.76
CA GLN A 40 -80.46 -76.67 29.63
C GLN A 40 -80.47 -78.16 29.98
N GLY A 41 -81.23 -78.66 30.94
CA GLY A 41 -82.33 -78.10 31.70
C GLY A 41 -83.26 -79.26 32.04
N GLY A 42 -83.26 -79.69 33.31
CA GLY A 42 -84.18 -80.69 33.83
C GLY A 42 -84.57 -80.31 35.25
N GLY A 43 -85.80 -79.79 35.39
CA GLY A 43 -86.66 -79.98 36.57
C GLY A 43 -86.30 -79.30 37.89
N ASP A 44 -87.20 -78.41 38.31
CA ASP A 44 -87.61 -78.11 39.69
C ASP A 44 -86.74 -77.26 40.63
N SER A 45 -87.24 -76.03 40.82
CA SER A 45 -87.64 -75.44 42.12
C SER A 45 -86.58 -75.14 43.20
N ASN A 46 -86.18 -73.86 43.22
CA ASN A 46 -86.00 -72.96 44.38
C ASN A 46 -85.50 -73.52 45.73
N LYS A 47 -84.23 -73.22 46.08
CA LYS A 47 -83.88 -72.64 47.41
C LYS A 47 -82.44 -72.13 47.69
N TRP A 48 -81.46 -72.12 46.77
CA TRP A 48 -80.05 -71.81 47.17
C TRP A 48 -79.27 -70.75 46.38
N ASN A 49 -79.92 -69.76 45.75
CA ASN A 49 -79.22 -68.74 44.94
C ASN A 49 -78.96 -67.38 45.64
N TYR A 50 -78.52 -67.38 46.91
CA TYR A 50 -78.09 -66.15 47.60
C TYR A 50 -76.65 -66.25 48.15
N ALA A 51 -76.15 -67.45 48.48
CA ALA A 51 -74.83 -67.64 49.08
C ALA A 51 -73.66 -67.43 48.10
N LEU A 52 -73.87 -67.64 46.79
CA LEU A 52 -72.86 -67.44 45.73
C LEU A 52 -72.89 -66.03 45.13
N ILE A 53 -74.06 -65.36 45.18
CA ILE A 53 -74.24 -64.00 44.63
C ILE A 53 -73.57 -62.96 45.54
N VAL A 54 -73.62 -63.13 46.86
CA VAL A 54 -73.07 -62.15 47.82
C VAL A 54 -71.54 -61.99 47.69
N PRO A 55 -70.72 -63.06 47.62
CA PRO A 55 -69.28 -62.93 47.38
C PRO A 55 -68.94 -62.40 45.96
N MET A 56 -69.73 -62.76 44.95
CA MET A 56 -69.52 -62.29 43.56
C MET A 56 -69.87 -60.81 43.41
N LEU A 57 -70.94 -60.33 44.06
CA LEU A 57 -71.29 -58.92 44.12
C LEU A 57 -70.26 -58.12 44.95
N GLY A 58 -69.74 -58.70 46.04
CA GLY A 58 -68.66 -58.10 46.82
C GLY A 58 -67.38 -57.92 46.02
N LEU A 59 -66.97 -58.92 45.24
CA LEU A 59 -65.81 -58.84 44.34
C LEU A 59 -66.05 -57.91 43.15
N ALA A 60 -67.26 -57.86 42.59
CA ALA A 60 -67.61 -56.91 41.53
C ALA A 60 -67.60 -55.47 42.05
N ALA A 61 -68.14 -55.21 43.24
CA ALA A 61 -68.12 -53.92 43.91
C ALA A 61 -66.68 -53.51 44.29
N PHE A 62 -65.87 -54.43 44.82
CA PHE A 62 -64.45 -54.18 45.13
C PHE A 62 -63.61 -53.92 43.87
N ARG A 63 -63.82 -54.71 42.80
CA ARG A 63 -63.19 -54.50 41.49
C ARG A 63 -63.64 -53.17 40.89
N TRP A 64 -64.89 -52.77 41.04
CA TRP A 64 -65.41 -51.47 40.57
C TRP A 64 -64.83 -50.30 41.37
N ILE A 65 -64.80 -50.41 42.71
CA ILE A 65 -64.20 -49.42 43.61
C ILE A 65 -62.69 -49.26 43.31
N TRP A 66 -61.97 -50.36 43.15
CA TRP A 66 -60.53 -50.35 42.85
C TRP A 66 -60.23 -49.90 41.42
N THR A 67 -61.04 -50.29 40.43
CA THR A 67 -60.89 -49.81 39.05
C THR A 67 -61.20 -48.32 38.95
N LYS A 68 -62.15 -47.82 39.74
CA LYS A 68 -62.49 -46.39 39.80
C LYS A 68 -61.38 -45.56 40.42
N GLU A 69 -60.81 -46.01 41.55
CA GLU A 69 -59.69 -45.32 42.19
C GLU A 69 -58.41 -45.42 41.35
N SER A 70 -58.13 -46.58 40.76
CA SER A 70 -57.00 -46.78 39.84
C SER A 70 -57.12 -45.95 38.56
N GLN A 71 -58.32 -45.84 37.96
CA GLN A 71 -58.52 -44.96 36.81
C GLN A 71 -58.35 -43.48 37.15
N LYS A 72 -58.66 -43.09 38.39
CA LYS A 72 -58.44 -41.73 38.87
C LYS A 72 -56.95 -41.44 39.04
N GLU A 73 -56.19 -42.34 39.67
CA GLU A 73 -54.73 -42.23 39.80
C GLU A 73 -54.02 -42.25 38.44
N ILE A 74 -54.42 -43.15 37.53
CA ILE A 74 -53.90 -43.19 36.16
C ILE A 74 -54.27 -41.91 35.39
N GLY A 75 -55.49 -41.41 35.60
CA GLY A 75 -55.96 -40.15 35.00
C GLY A 75 -55.16 -38.94 35.48
N GLU A 76 -54.88 -38.85 36.79
CA GLU A 76 -54.08 -37.80 37.40
C GLU A 76 -52.62 -37.85 36.94
N VAL A 77 -51.98 -39.03 37.01
CA VAL A 77 -50.60 -39.21 36.53
C VAL A 77 -50.49 -38.90 35.03
N LYS A 78 -51.48 -39.30 34.23
CA LYS A 78 -51.51 -38.98 32.80
C LYS A 78 -51.68 -37.48 32.56
N ALA A 79 -52.56 -36.83 33.31
CA ALA A 79 -52.78 -35.39 33.21
C ALA A 79 -51.53 -34.60 33.63
N ASP A 80 -50.80 -35.05 34.64
CA ASP A 80 -49.54 -34.46 35.07
C ASP A 80 -48.43 -34.69 34.04
N TYR A 81 -48.33 -35.90 33.46
CA TYR A 81 -47.37 -36.19 32.39
C TYR A 81 -47.65 -35.36 31.13
N ASP A 82 -48.91 -35.23 30.74
CA ASP A 82 -49.32 -34.38 29.61
C ASP A 82 -49.01 -32.90 29.90
N ARG A 83 -49.18 -32.45 31.15
CA ARG A 83 -48.83 -31.09 31.59
C ARG A 83 -47.32 -30.85 31.50
N ASP A 84 -46.50 -31.79 31.98
CA ASP A 84 -45.04 -31.71 31.92
C ASP A 84 -44.54 -31.76 30.47
N LEU A 85 -45.12 -32.63 29.63
CA LEU A 85 -44.79 -32.70 28.21
C LEU A 85 -45.11 -31.38 27.50
N GLN A 86 -46.23 -30.73 27.85
CA GLN A 86 -46.58 -29.41 27.34
C GLN A 86 -45.66 -28.31 27.86
N ALA A 87 -45.24 -28.38 29.12
CA ALA A 87 -44.30 -27.42 29.70
C ALA A 87 -42.93 -27.52 29.02
N VAL A 88 -42.40 -28.74 28.87
CA VAL A 88 -41.12 -29.02 28.21
C VAL A 88 -41.17 -28.65 26.73
N SER A 89 -42.25 -28.97 26.02
CA SER A 89 -42.37 -28.61 24.60
C SER A 89 -42.43 -27.09 24.38
N LYS A 90 -43.15 -26.35 25.23
CA LYS A 90 -43.18 -24.87 25.20
C LYS A 90 -41.82 -24.27 25.52
N ASP A 91 -41.13 -24.74 26.56
CA ASP A 91 -39.78 -24.26 26.93
C ASP A 91 -38.74 -24.52 25.82
N LEU A 92 -38.83 -25.68 25.18
CA LEU A 92 -37.99 -26.02 24.04
C LEU A 92 -38.27 -25.07 22.85
N GLU A 93 -39.55 -24.81 22.56
CA GLU A 93 -39.95 -23.90 21.48
C GLU A 93 -39.48 -22.46 21.74
N THR A 94 -39.58 -21.96 22.98
CA THR A 94 -39.07 -20.64 23.34
C THR A 94 -37.55 -20.57 23.18
N LYS A 95 -36.81 -21.58 23.65
CA LYS A 95 -35.34 -21.65 23.49
C LYS A 95 -34.91 -21.71 22.04
N TYR A 96 -35.62 -22.48 21.20
CA TYR A 96 -35.33 -22.51 19.76
C TYR A 96 -35.59 -21.16 19.10
N ARG A 97 -36.72 -20.50 19.43
CA ARG A 97 -37.03 -19.16 18.91
C ARG A 97 -35.98 -18.15 19.35
N GLU A 98 -35.57 -18.18 20.61
CA GLU A 98 -34.50 -17.31 21.13
C GLU A 98 -33.19 -17.55 20.39
N ALA A 99 -32.72 -18.81 20.29
CA ALA A 99 -31.49 -19.16 19.56
C ALA A 99 -31.54 -18.74 18.09
N LEU A 100 -32.68 -18.89 17.41
CA LEU A 100 -32.89 -18.42 16.05
C LEU A 100 -32.78 -16.89 15.95
N THR A 101 -33.39 -16.15 16.89
CA THR A 101 -33.31 -14.69 16.89
C THR A 101 -31.91 -14.19 17.20
N GLU A 102 -31.20 -14.85 18.11
CA GLU A 102 -29.82 -14.52 18.45
C GLU A 102 -28.89 -14.80 17.27
N SER A 103 -29.03 -15.96 16.61
CA SER A 103 -28.29 -16.31 15.39
C SER A 103 -28.54 -15.29 14.28
N ARG A 104 -29.79 -14.86 14.07
CA ARG A 104 -30.12 -13.82 13.07
C ARG A 104 -29.50 -12.47 13.42
N ARG A 105 -29.49 -12.06 14.70
CA ARG A 105 -28.84 -10.82 15.16
C ARG A 105 -27.34 -10.88 14.95
N ALA A 106 -26.71 -12.00 15.28
CA ALA A 106 -25.27 -12.22 15.08
C ALA A 106 -24.90 -12.17 13.60
N ALA A 107 -25.70 -12.81 12.74
CA ALA A 107 -25.52 -12.76 11.28
C ALA A 107 -25.62 -11.32 10.75
N ALA A 108 -26.69 -10.59 11.11
CA ALA A 108 -26.89 -9.20 10.70
C ALA A 108 -25.74 -8.28 11.17
N HIS A 109 -25.24 -8.49 12.40
CA HIS A 109 -24.11 -7.72 12.91
C HIS A 109 -22.82 -7.96 12.10
N VAL A 110 -22.52 -9.21 11.77
CA VAL A 110 -21.33 -9.56 10.97
C VAL A 110 -21.43 -9.01 9.55
N GLU A 111 -22.62 -9.08 8.93
CA GLU A 111 -22.86 -8.50 7.60
C GLU A 111 -22.63 -6.99 7.60
N LEU A 112 -23.12 -6.28 8.62
CA LEU A 112 -22.91 -4.83 8.75
C LEU A 112 -21.43 -4.46 8.92
N GLN A 113 -20.67 -5.22 9.71
CA GLN A 113 -19.22 -4.99 9.85
C GLN A 113 -18.49 -5.26 8.53
N LEU A 114 -18.87 -6.31 7.80
CA LEU A 114 -18.29 -6.61 6.49
C LEU A 114 -18.53 -5.46 5.50
N GLU A 115 -19.74 -4.91 5.46
CA GLU A 115 -20.06 -3.76 4.60
C GLU A 115 -19.23 -2.53 4.99
N LYS A 116 -19.09 -2.25 6.28
CA LYS A 116 -18.27 -1.14 6.80
C LYS A 116 -16.81 -1.28 6.38
N GLU A 117 -16.22 -2.46 6.55
CA GLU A 117 -14.84 -2.72 6.14
C GLU A 117 -14.69 -2.66 4.62
N ARG A 118 -15.67 -3.14 3.86
CA ARG A 118 -15.68 -3.02 2.41
C ARG A 118 -15.72 -1.57 1.95
N GLN A 119 -16.50 -0.72 2.61
CA GLN A 119 -16.54 0.72 2.32
C GLN A 119 -15.22 1.41 2.70
N ARG A 120 -14.64 1.08 3.86
CA ARG A 120 -13.31 1.58 4.28
C ARG A 120 -12.22 1.18 3.28
N ALA A 121 -12.18 -0.09 2.90
CA ALA A 121 -11.22 -0.60 1.91
C ALA A 121 -11.36 0.09 0.55
N LYS A 122 -12.59 0.37 0.10
CA LYS A 122 -12.85 1.16 -1.11
C LYS A 122 -12.34 2.60 -0.98
N GLY A 123 -12.62 3.26 0.16
CA GLY A 123 -12.15 4.61 0.44
C GLY A 123 -10.62 4.70 0.44
N TYR A 124 -9.94 3.78 1.13
CA TYR A 124 -8.47 3.72 1.13
C TYR A 124 -7.90 3.45 -0.26
N ARG A 125 -8.51 2.55 -1.05
CA ARG A 125 -8.08 2.28 -2.42
C ARG A 125 -8.21 3.54 -3.29
N GLN A 126 -9.30 4.29 -3.17
CA GLN A 126 -9.49 5.53 -3.92
C GLN A 126 -8.48 6.60 -3.50
N ALA A 127 -8.25 6.78 -2.19
CA ALA A 127 -7.26 7.73 -1.67
C ALA A 127 -5.82 7.37 -2.11
N LEU A 128 -5.47 6.09 -2.13
CA LEU A 128 -4.17 5.63 -2.64
C LEU A 128 -4.02 5.87 -4.15
N LEU A 129 -5.09 5.67 -4.93
CA LEU A 129 -5.07 5.95 -6.36
C LEU A 129 -4.91 7.45 -6.64
N SER A 130 -5.64 8.32 -5.93
CA SER A 130 -5.49 9.77 -6.08
C SER A 130 -4.11 10.24 -5.65
N GLN A 131 -3.58 9.72 -4.55
CA GLN A 131 -2.22 10.03 -4.09
C GLN A 131 -1.17 9.56 -5.11
N SER A 132 -1.32 8.34 -5.63
CA SER A 132 -0.42 7.83 -6.67
C SER A 132 -0.47 8.67 -7.95
N GLN A 133 -1.63 9.16 -8.35
CA GLN A 133 -1.78 10.05 -9.51
C GLN A 133 -1.07 11.37 -9.28
N GLN A 134 -1.28 11.99 -8.12
CA GLN A 134 -0.62 13.24 -7.74
C GLN A 134 0.91 13.10 -7.75
N LEU A 135 1.44 12.03 -7.16
CA LEU A 135 2.90 11.78 -7.16
C LEU A 135 3.46 11.53 -8.57
N LEU A 136 2.69 10.92 -9.47
CA LEU A 136 3.11 10.73 -10.85
C LEU A 136 3.14 12.06 -11.61
N GLU A 137 2.20 12.96 -11.34
CA GLU A 137 2.19 14.32 -11.92
C GLU A 137 3.35 15.15 -11.39
N GLU A 138 3.58 15.16 -10.08
CA GLU A 138 4.72 15.85 -9.46
C GLU A 138 6.04 15.32 -10.00
N ARG A 139 6.19 13.99 -10.13
CA ARG A 139 7.38 13.39 -10.73
C ARG A 139 7.58 13.84 -12.17
N LYS A 140 6.51 13.96 -12.98
CA LYS A 140 6.61 14.44 -14.35
C LYS A 140 7.04 15.90 -14.41
N GLN A 141 6.52 16.73 -13.51
CA GLN A 141 6.91 18.15 -13.41
C GLN A 141 8.38 18.29 -13.02
N LEU A 142 8.81 17.60 -11.96
CA LEU A 142 10.21 17.60 -11.53
C LEU A 142 11.15 17.04 -12.60
N GLN A 143 10.69 16.04 -13.36
CA GLN A 143 11.45 15.48 -14.46
C GLN A 143 11.65 16.51 -15.57
N GLN A 144 10.59 17.24 -15.95
CA GLN A 144 10.68 18.34 -16.92
C GLN A 144 11.60 19.46 -16.42
N GLU A 145 11.46 19.88 -15.17
CA GLU A 145 12.31 20.90 -14.56
C GLU A 145 13.79 20.47 -14.59
N ARG A 146 14.08 19.22 -14.21
CA ARG A 146 15.44 18.69 -14.27
C ARG A 146 16.00 18.72 -15.68
N ASP A 147 15.22 18.29 -16.67
CA ASP A 147 15.67 18.23 -18.06
C ASP A 147 15.94 19.66 -18.59
N THR A 148 15.09 20.65 -18.25
CA THR A 148 15.36 22.06 -18.59
C THR A 148 16.62 22.61 -17.91
N LEU A 149 16.84 22.29 -16.64
CA LEU A 149 18.04 22.71 -15.90
C LEU A 149 19.31 22.04 -16.45
N GLU A 150 19.22 20.78 -16.88
CA GLU A 150 20.32 20.08 -17.54
C GLU A 150 20.69 20.74 -18.88
N GLU A 151 19.71 21.13 -19.68
CA GLU A 151 19.94 21.89 -20.92
C GLU A 151 20.59 23.26 -20.66
N GLU A 152 20.09 24.02 -19.68
CA GLU A 152 20.70 25.30 -19.31
C GLU A 152 22.14 25.14 -18.81
N LYS A 153 22.39 24.12 -18.00
CA LYS A 153 23.74 23.80 -17.52
C LYS A 153 24.67 23.46 -18.68
N LEU A 154 24.21 22.67 -19.66
CA LEU A 154 25.01 22.35 -20.84
C LEU A 154 25.37 23.60 -21.63
N ARG A 155 24.40 24.49 -21.87
CA ARG A 155 24.64 25.77 -22.56
C ARG A 155 25.65 26.65 -21.84
N GLU A 156 25.55 26.74 -20.51
CA GLU A 156 26.51 27.48 -19.68
C GLU A 156 27.91 26.86 -19.80
N THR A 157 28.04 25.54 -19.71
CA THR A 157 29.34 24.87 -19.87
C THR A 157 29.96 25.06 -21.26
N GLU A 158 29.13 25.05 -22.31
CA GLU A 158 29.60 25.30 -23.67
C GLU A 158 30.11 26.73 -23.83
N TRP A 159 29.42 27.72 -23.25
CA TRP A 159 29.87 29.10 -23.24
C TRP A 159 31.21 29.27 -22.51
N GLN A 160 31.36 28.64 -21.33
CA GLN A 160 32.62 28.63 -20.57
C GLN A 160 33.76 28.04 -21.39
N LEU A 161 33.54 26.90 -22.04
CA LEU A 161 34.53 26.25 -22.89
C LEU A 161 34.95 27.18 -24.03
N LYS A 162 33.99 27.79 -24.73
CA LYS A 162 34.27 28.79 -25.78
C LYS A 162 35.08 29.97 -25.25
N ALA A 163 34.71 30.50 -24.09
CA ALA A 163 35.41 31.63 -23.49
C ALA A 163 36.86 31.31 -23.11
N THR A 164 37.09 30.13 -22.51
CA THR A 164 38.45 29.67 -22.19
C THR A 164 39.28 29.40 -23.45
N ALA A 165 38.67 28.88 -24.52
CA ALA A 165 39.35 28.65 -25.79
C ALA A 165 39.80 29.97 -26.42
N VAL A 166 38.91 30.97 -26.49
CA VAL A 166 39.24 32.31 -27.01
C VAL A 166 40.38 32.93 -26.21
N LEU A 167 40.31 32.93 -24.87
CA LEU A 167 41.39 33.47 -24.04
C LEU A 167 42.71 32.71 -24.25
N GLY A 168 42.67 31.40 -24.45
CA GLY A 168 43.85 30.58 -24.78
C GLY A 168 44.49 30.95 -26.12
N GLU A 169 43.69 31.28 -27.14
CA GLU A 169 44.21 31.77 -28.42
C GLU A 169 44.91 33.13 -28.27
N PHE A 170 44.30 34.05 -27.52
CA PHE A 170 44.92 35.35 -27.23
C PHE A 170 46.21 35.19 -26.42
N GLU A 171 46.24 34.27 -25.45
CA GLU A 171 47.45 33.93 -24.70
C GLU A 171 48.56 33.45 -25.63
N GLU A 172 48.27 32.51 -26.55
CA GLU A 172 49.27 31.98 -27.47
C GLU A 172 49.86 33.08 -28.37
N GLU A 173 49.02 33.94 -28.92
CA GLU A 173 49.45 35.05 -29.77
C GLU A 173 50.22 36.13 -28.97
N LEU A 174 49.85 36.39 -27.72
CA LEU A 174 50.59 37.26 -26.82
C LEU A 174 51.99 36.69 -26.50
N VAL A 175 52.09 35.38 -26.25
CA VAL A 175 53.38 34.70 -26.06
C VAL A 175 54.24 34.79 -27.32
N LYS A 176 53.67 34.60 -28.52
CA LYS A 176 54.39 34.78 -29.80
C LYS A 176 54.87 36.22 -29.98
N ARG A 177 54.00 37.20 -29.70
CA ARG A 177 54.34 38.63 -29.75
C ARG A 177 55.47 38.95 -28.79
N GLN A 178 55.40 38.47 -27.54
CA GLN A 178 56.40 38.78 -26.52
C GLN A 178 57.73 38.08 -26.80
N SER A 179 57.70 36.84 -27.28
CA SER A 179 58.89 36.15 -27.78
C SER A 179 59.57 36.91 -28.93
N ALA A 180 58.79 37.53 -29.82
CA ALA A 180 59.33 38.37 -30.90
C ALA A 180 59.83 39.74 -30.43
N LEU A 181 59.28 40.28 -29.34
CA LEU A 181 59.80 41.50 -28.70
C LEU A 181 61.17 41.23 -28.05
N CYS A 182 61.29 40.10 -27.35
CA CYS A 182 62.49 39.74 -26.60
C CYS A 182 63.58 39.07 -27.46
N SER A 183 63.24 38.64 -28.68
CA SER A 183 64.22 38.08 -29.61
C SER A 183 65.00 39.19 -30.32
N VAL A 184 66.32 39.09 -30.26
CA VAL A 184 67.24 39.99 -30.99
C VAL A 184 67.17 39.76 -32.51
N LEU A 185 66.78 38.56 -32.95
CA LEU A 185 66.79 38.14 -34.35
C LEU A 185 65.53 38.51 -35.12
N LEU A 186 64.41 38.77 -34.42
CA LEU A 186 63.11 38.95 -35.08
C LEU A 186 62.86 40.43 -35.45
N PRO A 187 62.52 40.74 -36.72
CA PRO A 187 62.31 42.13 -37.14
C PRO A 187 61.11 42.80 -36.48
N ARG A 188 61.24 44.10 -36.18
CA ARG A 188 60.16 44.94 -35.64
C ARG A 188 58.87 44.91 -36.48
N ARG A 189 58.99 44.76 -37.80
CA ARG A 189 57.85 44.66 -38.72
C ARG A 189 56.96 43.44 -38.41
N ARG A 190 57.57 42.30 -38.04
CA ARG A 190 56.83 41.08 -37.70
C ARG A 190 56.02 41.28 -36.41
N ARG A 191 56.61 41.93 -35.40
CA ARG A 191 55.90 42.28 -34.16
C ARG A 191 54.69 43.18 -34.40
N LEU A 192 54.87 44.25 -35.19
CA LEU A 192 53.77 45.17 -35.52
C LEU A 192 52.63 44.48 -36.29
N ALA A 193 52.95 43.49 -37.14
CA ALA A 193 51.93 42.70 -37.83
C ALA A 193 51.11 41.86 -36.85
N MET A 194 51.75 41.22 -35.86
CA MET A 194 51.05 40.47 -34.80
C MET A 194 50.18 41.39 -33.93
N GLU A 195 50.69 42.55 -33.52
CA GLU A 195 49.93 43.54 -32.74
C GLU A 195 48.66 44.01 -33.48
N ARG A 196 48.77 44.29 -34.79
CA ARG A 196 47.60 44.64 -35.61
C ARG A 196 46.61 43.49 -35.73
N GLY A 197 47.09 42.27 -35.95
CA GLY A 197 46.25 41.08 -36.05
C GLY A 197 45.46 40.82 -34.76
N LEU A 198 46.11 40.97 -33.60
CA LEU A 198 45.49 40.86 -32.29
C LEU A 198 44.39 41.91 -32.05
N LEU A 199 44.62 43.17 -32.43
CA LEU A 199 43.61 44.23 -32.29
C LEU A 199 42.39 43.98 -33.19
N ILE A 200 42.61 43.58 -34.44
CA ILE A 200 41.52 43.24 -35.36
C ILE A 200 40.71 42.07 -34.81
N ARG A 201 41.38 41.03 -34.29
CA ARG A 201 40.69 39.89 -33.68
C ARG A 201 39.90 40.31 -32.44
N ALA A 202 40.47 41.15 -31.57
CA ALA A 202 39.79 41.64 -30.38
C ALA A 202 38.54 42.48 -30.70
N ALA A 203 38.55 43.23 -31.80
CA ALA A 203 37.39 44.00 -32.26
C ALA A 203 36.31 43.17 -32.95
N ASN A 204 36.67 42.01 -33.51
CA ASN A 204 35.73 41.14 -34.24
C ASN A 204 35.16 40.01 -33.36
N GLU A 205 35.90 39.59 -32.34
CA GLU A 205 35.48 38.52 -31.44
C GLU A 205 34.50 39.07 -30.39
N PRO A 206 33.27 38.53 -30.29
CA PRO A 206 32.23 39.10 -29.43
C PRO A 206 32.63 39.11 -27.95
N LEU A 207 33.25 38.03 -27.47
CA LEU A 207 33.73 37.95 -26.08
C LEU A 207 34.83 38.97 -25.81
N ALA A 208 35.74 39.16 -26.76
CA ALA A 208 36.83 40.11 -26.59
C ALA A 208 36.35 41.56 -26.62
N THR A 209 35.28 41.83 -27.37
CA THR A 209 34.62 43.14 -27.42
C THR A 209 33.91 43.43 -26.09
N GLU A 210 33.18 42.46 -25.54
CA GLU A 210 32.50 42.57 -24.25
C GLU A 210 33.49 42.83 -23.10
N LEU A 211 34.63 42.14 -23.13
CA LEU A 211 35.72 42.32 -22.16
C LEU A 211 36.59 43.57 -22.43
N ASN A 212 36.27 44.36 -23.46
CA ASN A 212 37.04 45.53 -23.89
C ASN A 212 38.54 45.24 -24.08
N MET A 213 38.86 44.05 -24.60
CA MET A 213 40.24 43.57 -24.74
C MET A 213 41.07 44.45 -25.68
N GLU A 214 40.44 45.18 -26.62
CA GLU A 214 41.17 46.06 -27.54
C GLU A 214 41.92 47.17 -26.81
N SER A 215 41.32 47.81 -25.80
CA SER A 215 42.01 48.84 -25.02
C SER A 215 43.12 48.26 -24.17
N ASP A 216 42.87 47.10 -23.57
CA ASP A 216 43.80 46.40 -22.71
C ASP A 216 45.02 45.93 -23.50
N LEU A 217 44.82 45.42 -24.72
CA LEU A 217 45.89 45.05 -25.65
C LEU A 217 46.74 46.25 -26.04
N LYS A 218 46.14 47.43 -26.28
CA LYS A 218 46.91 48.66 -26.55
C LYS A 218 47.81 49.04 -25.37
N ASP A 219 47.31 48.86 -24.15
CA ASP A 219 48.08 49.09 -22.92
C ASP A 219 49.25 48.11 -22.79
N ILE A 220 49.00 46.81 -22.96
CA ILE A 220 50.02 45.76 -22.99
C ILE A 220 51.09 46.09 -24.03
N PHE A 221 50.71 46.44 -25.26
CA PHE A 221 51.68 46.68 -26.33
C PHE A 221 52.58 47.88 -26.06
N LYS A 222 52.06 48.88 -25.36
CA LYS A 222 52.79 50.09 -24.97
C LYS A 222 53.76 49.81 -23.82
N ASN A 223 53.27 49.13 -22.78
CA ASN A 223 53.90 49.11 -21.46
C ASN A 223 54.60 47.78 -21.13
N ASP A 224 54.24 46.65 -21.76
CA ASP A 224 54.89 45.38 -21.47
C ASP A 224 56.22 45.23 -22.22
N ARG A 225 57.31 45.44 -21.48
CA ARG A 225 58.70 45.40 -21.97
C ARG A 225 59.54 44.32 -21.29
N TYR A 226 58.96 43.54 -20.39
CA TYR A 226 59.72 42.57 -19.61
C TYR A 226 60.12 41.38 -20.49
N CYS A 227 61.40 41.02 -20.43
CA CYS A 227 61.98 39.86 -21.09
C CYS A 227 62.73 39.04 -20.04
N ALA A 228 62.49 37.74 -20.03
CA ALA A 228 63.28 36.83 -19.22
C ALA A 228 64.70 36.68 -19.81
N ASP A 229 65.59 36.02 -19.06
CA ASP A 229 67.00 35.84 -19.46
C ASP A 229 67.19 35.35 -20.90
N LEU A 230 68.28 35.76 -21.53
CA LEU A 230 68.59 35.46 -22.94
C LEU A 230 68.68 33.96 -23.27
N LEU A 231 68.98 33.12 -22.26
CA LEU A 231 69.05 31.65 -22.39
C LEU A 231 67.74 30.95 -22.00
N ASN A 232 66.66 31.70 -21.78
CA ASN A 232 65.40 31.14 -21.36
C ASN A 232 64.74 30.32 -22.47
N THR A 233 64.50 29.04 -22.20
CA THR A 233 63.81 28.10 -23.09
C THR A 233 62.29 28.25 -23.02
N ASP A 234 61.75 28.76 -21.91
CA ASP A 234 60.32 28.89 -21.69
C ASP A 234 59.80 30.28 -22.09
N LYS A 235 59.14 30.36 -23.25
CA LYS A 235 58.57 31.61 -23.77
C LYS A 235 57.53 32.24 -22.85
N ARG A 236 56.93 31.48 -21.92
CA ARG A 236 55.90 31.96 -20.99
C ARG A 236 56.47 32.85 -19.88
N LYS A 237 57.78 32.84 -19.65
CA LYS A 237 58.41 33.74 -18.68
C LYS A 237 58.62 35.16 -19.22
N ASN A 238 58.39 35.38 -20.52
CA ASN A 238 58.48 36.72 -21.10
C ASN A 238 57.17 37.47 -20.84
N GLY A 239 57.28 38.79 -20.66
CA GLY A 239 56.17 39.66 -20.32
C GLY A 239 55.81 39.58 -18.83
N SER A 240 55.22 40.65 -18.33
CA SER A 240 54.74 40.71 -16.94
C SER A 240 53.31 41.26 -16.90
N LEU A 241 53.07 42.34 -17.63
CA LEU A 241 51.77 43.00 -17.69
C LEU A 241 50.75 42.15 -18.45
N MET A 242 51.15 41.48 -19.54
CA MET A 242 50.23 40.64 -20.32
C MET A 242 49.62 39.52 -19.47
N TRP A 243 50.36 38.97 -18.50
CA TRP A 243 49.87 37.93 -17.61
C TRP A 243 48.85 38.45 -16.59
N LEU A 244 49.02 39.70 -16.13
CA LEU A 244 48.05 40.35 -15.26
C LEU A 244 46.73 40.56 -15.99
N TYR A 245 46.77 41.05 -17.23
CA TYR A 245 45.58 41.22 -18.06
C TYR A 245 44.91 39.89 -18.42
N LEU A 246 45.68 38.86 -18.79
CA LEU A 246 45.13 37.53 -19.03
C LEU A 246 44.38 36.99 -17.80
N ARG A 247 44.97 37.15 -16.61
CA ARG A 247 44.30 36.76 -15.36
C ARG A 247 43.07 37.62 -15.07
N PHE A 248 43.12 38.91 -15.36
CA PHE A 248 41.98 39.81 -15.25
C PHE A 248 40.83 39.38 -16.17
N TRP A 249 41.10 39.09 -17.44
CA TRP A 249 40.08 38.61 -18.38
C TRP A 249 39.48 37.27 -17.95
N GLN A 250 40.29 36.34 -17.43
CA GLN A 250 39.79 35.08 -16.85
C GLN A 250 38.86 35.32 -15.66
N LEU A 251 39.19 36.28 -14.79
CA LEU A 251 38.35 36.66 -13.66
C LEU A 251 37.03 37.29 -14.13
N GLN A 252 37.06 38.14 -15.15
CA GLN A 252 35.84 38.72 -15.72
C GLN A 252 34.90 37.66 -16.29
N VAL A 253 35.43 36.68 -17.05
CA VAL A 253 34.63 35.53 -17.53
C VAL A 253 34.01 34.74 -16.37
N THR A 254 34.77 34.57 -15.27
CA THR A 254 34.28 33.89 -14.07
C THR A 254 33.19 34.71 -13.35
N LEU A 255 33.33 36.04 -13.30
CA LEU A 255 32.31 36.91 -12.72
C LEU A 255 31.02 36.88 -13.54
N GLU A 256 31.12 36.94 -14.87
CA GLU A 256 29.96 36.85 -15.76
C GLU A 256 29.25 35.50 -15.65
N LYS A 257 29.98 34.40 -15.44
CA LYS A 257 29.40 33.10 -15.06
C LYS A 257 28.49 33.21 -13.83
N HIS A 258 29.03 33.78 -12.76
CA HIS A 258 28.32 33.88 -11.49
C HIS A 258 27.14 34.83 -11.59
N ARG A 259 27.28 35.90 -12.36
CA ARG A 259 26.20 36.83 -12.66
C ARG A 259 25.05 36.15 -13.41
N ARG A 260 25.33 35.38 -14.46
CA ARG A 260 24.31 34.63 -15.22
C ARG A 260 23.57 33.63 -14.35
N VAL A 261 24.29 32.91 -13.50
CA VAL A 261 23.70 31.99 -12.50
C VAL A 261 22.86 32.76 -11.47
N GLN A 262 23.31 33.94 -11.02
CA GLN A 262 22.55 34.75 -10.09
C GLN A 262 21.26 35.29 -10.74
N GLU A 263 21.32 35.75 -11.99
CA GLU A 263 20.16 36.23 -12.74
C GLU A 263 19.14 35.10 -12.97
N SER A 264 19.58 33.88 -13.29
CA SER A 264 18.69 32.73 -13.40
C SER A 264 18.04 32.37 -12.06
N LEU A 265 18.80 32.35 -10.96
CA LEU A 265 18.26 32.10 -9.62
C LEU A 265 17.28 33.20 -9.15
N GLN A 266 17.52 34.47 -9.51
CA GLN A 266 16.62 35.57 -9.17
C GLN A 266 15.32 35.54 -10.00
N GLY A 267 15.38 35.07 -11.25
CA GLY A 267 14.20 34.82 -12.09
C GLY A 267 13.34 33.65 -11.60
N VAL A 268 13.92 32.70 -10.85
CA VAL A 268 13.25 31.51 -10.30
C VAL A 268 12.53 31.79 -8.98
N LYS A 269 12.50 33.03 -8.45
CA LYS A 269 11.72 33.36 -7.24
C LYS A 269 10.27 32.85 -7.41
N PRO A 270 9.85 31.84 -6.63
CA PRO A 270 8.49 31.33 -6.76
C PRO A 270 7.56 32.47 -6.34
N ASN A 271 6.54 32.71 -7.17
CA ASN A 271 5.38 33.49 -6.76
C ASN A 271 4.75 32.77 -5.56
N LEU A 272 5.25 33.08 -4.36
CA LEU A 272 4.56 32.85 -3.09
C LEU A 272 3.41 33.84 -3.06
N LYS A 273 2.27 33.41 -3.61
CA LYS A 273 0.95 33.95 -3.26
C LYS A 273 0.24 32.94 -2.38
#